data_AF-A0A971E6D6-F1
#
_entry.id   AF-A0A971E6D6-F1
#
_cell.length_a   1.000
_cell.length_b   1.000
_cell.length_c   1.000
_cell.angle_alpha   90.00
_cell.angle_beta   90.00
_cell.angle_gamma   90.00
#
_symmetry.space_group_name_H-M   'P 1'
#
loop_
_entity.id
_entity.type
_entity.pdbx_description
1 polymer ?
#
loop_
_entity_poly.entity_id
_entity_poly.type
_entity_poly.pdbx_seq_one_letter_code
_entity_poly.pdbx_strand_id
1 'polypeptide(L)'
;MLKTTRMKAIVAAALAVLALLTLSMRITADEPGTDTATAVKAETLEDAKYSWARDDIGALADQGAVIGYPDGTFKPNQPITRAEFAAMLSRALGLEAGESAEDLLYTDVKDHWAEGYIASLSDNQLLSFADGESFEPDKHMIRSEVVGAIMKVIPVDEKFGNLLEEVDSSFVDVTSEDELFRQVEAAERLGIIPIHFGTAFGPNRTATRAEAAAMVRRLTSLDVIEGVITSADPEGAIVVATEGNPESKLNVSSGTLTVRNGIAARSNALKEGDMVYVVASGSDAKFVHSIGELTQEDLVARAASAVKGLLTEEEIAALIRGDFDTVEQQLAPKVKERLIDQGLSDEEADALLSRNWDSIPALLQERAVSSVSKQLGVPPELIVDTVKQKWDSVRSFAEQKLTEYVIAALAGTGALDKGSNTGSSAGA
;
A
#
# COMPACT_ATOMS: atom_id res chain seq x y z
N MET A 1 -12.74 -34.36 21.00
CA MET A 1 -13.81 -34.32 19.98
C MET A 1 -14.74 -33.10 20.04
N LEU A 2 -14.67 -32.22 21.06
CA LEU A 2 -15.58 -31.05 21.17
C LEU A 2 -15.03 -29.70 20.65
N LYS A 3 -13.75 -29.59 20.23
CA LYS A 3 -13.17 -28.33 19.71
C LYS A 3 -13.36 -28.13 18.20
N THR A 4 -13.35 -29.20 17.41
CA THR A 4 -13.50 -29.16 15.95
C THR A 4 -14.91 -28.77 15.49
N THR A 5 -15.94 -29.10 16.27
CA THR A 5 -17.34 -28.79 15.94
C THR A 5 -17.65 -27.30 16.06
N ARG A 6 -17.06 -26.60 17.05
CA ARG A 6 -17.23 -25.14 17.18
C ARG A 6 -16.50 -24.35 16.10
N MET A 7 -15.34 -24.83 15.65
CA MET A 7 -14.59 -24.20 14.55
C MET A 7 -15.32 -24.33 13.22
N LYS A 8 -15.91 -25.50 12.92
CA LYS A 8 -16.77 -25.69 11.74
C LYS A 8 -18.03 -24.82 11.77
N ALA A 9 -18.61 -24.58 12.96
CA ALA A 9 -19.78 -23.70 13.10
C ALA A 9 -19.44 -22.21 12.94
N ILE A 10 -18.25 -21.77 13.36
CA ILE A 10 -17.78 -20.39 13.16
C ILE A 10 -17.38 -20.16 11.69
N VAL A 11 -16.76 -21.15 11.03
CA VAL A 11 -16.46 -21.12 9.58
C VAL A 11 -17.74 -21.15 8.75
N ALA A 12 -18.76 -21.94 9.14
CA ALA A 12 -20.07 -21.93 8.49
C ALA A 12 -20.85 -20.61 8.70
N ALA A 13 -20.69 -19.95 9.85
CA ALA A 13 -21.29 -18.64 10.10
C ALA A 13 -20.57 -17.50 9.35
N ALA A 14 -19.25 -17.58 9.18
CA ALA A 14 -18.50 -16.67 8.32
C ALA A 14 -18.86 -16.85 6.84
N LEU A 15 -19.03 -18.11 6.38
CA LEU A 15 -19.55 -18.43 5.05
C LEU A 15 -20.99 -17.92 4.84
N ALA A 16 -21.86 -17.97 5.86
CA ALA A 16 -23.24 -17.50 5.72
C ALA A 16 -23.38 -15.96 5.69
N VAL A 17 -22.48 -15.23 6.35
CA VAL A 17 -22.45 -13.75 6.29
C VAL A 17 -21.77 -13.27 5.01
N LEU A 18 -20.80 -14.02 4.47
CA LEU A 18 -20.13 -13.70 3.20
C LEU A 18 -20.95 -14.13 1.97
N ALA A 19 -21.72 -15.23 2.06
CA ALA A 19 -22.66 -15.66 1.02
C ALA A 19 -23.90 -14.76 0.90
N LEU A 20 -24.13 -13.86 1.87
CA LEU A 20 -25.15 -12.81 1.78
C LEU A 20 -24.71 -11.64 0.86
N LEU A 21 -23.45 -11.62 0.40
CA LEU A 21 -22.91 -10.64 -0.55
C LEU A 21 -22.59 -11.22 -1.93
N THR A 22 -22.74 -12.54 -2.13
CA THR A 22 -22.55 -13.18 -3.44
C THR A 22 -23.85 -13.84 -3.88
N LEU A 23 -24.85 -13.00 -4.18
CA LEU A 23 -25.99 -13.47 -4.96
C LEU A 23 -25.45 -13.92 -6.32
N SER A 24 -25.31 -15.24 -6.46
CA SER A 24 -24.90 -15.86 -7.71
C SER A 24 -25.93 -15.55 -8.77
N MET A 25 -25.61 -14.61 -9.66
CA MET A 25 -26.40 -14.28 -10.83
C MET A 25 -26.31 -15.46 -11.80
N ARG A 26 -27.22 -16.44 -11.65
CA ARG A 26 -27.46 -17.48 -12.66
C ARG A 26 -28.38 -16.87 -13.71
N ILE A 27 -27.80 -16.47 -14.84
CA ILE A 27 -28.52 -16.09 -16.04
C ILE A 27 -29.14 -17.38 -16.64
N THR A 28 -30.41 -17.62 -16.36
CA THR A 28 -31.28 -18.38 -17.27
C THR A 28 -31.81 -17.37 -18.28
N ALA A 29 -31.29 -17.43 -19.50
CA ALA A 29 -31.84 -16.69 -20.63
C ALA A 29 -33.28 -17.15 -20.87
N ASP A 30 -34.25 -16.33 -20.47
CA ASP A 30 -35.59 -16.31 -21.04
C ASP A 30 -35.70 -15.00 -21.84
N GLU A 31 -36.30 -15.07 -23.03
CA GLU A 31 -36.11 -14.06 -24.08
C GLU A 31 -36.58 -12.64 -23.68
N PRO A 32 -35.79 -11.59 -23.96
CA PRO A 32 -36.12 -10.24 -23.54
C PRO A 32 -37.24 -9.64 -24.40
N GLY A 33 -38.20 -9.05 -23.70
CA GLY A 33 -39.24 -8.20 -24.25
C GLY A 33 -38.66 -6.99 -24.99
N THR A 34 -39.42 -6.58 -25.99
CA THR A 34 -39.07 -5.64 -27.05
C THR A 34 -38.68 -4.24 -26.58
N ASP A 35 -37.42 -3.86 -26.79
CA ASP A 35 -37.03 -2.48 -27.07
C ASP A 35 -36.28 -2.45 -28.41
N THR A 36 -36.82 -1.72 -29.39
CA THR A 36 -36.33 -1.71 -30.77
C THR A 36 -35.12 -0.77 -30.92
N ALA A 37 -34.02 -1.09 -30.26
CA ALA A 37 -32.68 -0.62 -30.63
C ALA A 37 -31.93 -1.81 -31.23
N THR A 38 -31.95 -1.91 -32.56
CA THR A 38 -31.32 -3.02 -33.30
C THR A 38 -29.87 -3.19 -32.85
N ALA A 39 -29.54 -4.31 -32.21
CA ALA A 39 -28.18 -4.66 -31.83
C ALA A 39 -27.26 -4.57 -33.06
N VAL A 40 -26.38 -3.59 -33.07
CA VAL A 40 -25.47 -3.30 -34.17
C VAL A 40 -24.28 -4.25 -34.05
N LYS A 41 -24.18 -5.27 -34.91
CA LYS A 41 -23.05 -6.23 -34.92
C LYS A 41 -21.71 -5.50 -35.06
N ALA A 42 -20.65 -5.97 -34.39
CA ALA A 42 -19.32 -5.34 -34.39
C ALA A 42 -18.75 -5.01 -35.79
N GLU A 43 -19.10 -5.80 -36.80
CA GLU A 43 -18.67 -5.62 -38.20
C GLU A 43 -19.15 -4.32 -38.86
N THR A 44 -20.15 -3.67 -38.27
CA THR A 44 -20.85 -2.51 -38.86
C THR A 44 -20.37 -1.16 -38.34
N LEU A 45 -19.49 -1.11 -37.33
CA LEU A 45 -18.89 0.14 -36.83
C LEU A 45 -17.66 0.51 -37.68
N GLU A 46 -17.86 1.34 -38.70
CA GLU A 46 -16.82 1.58 -39.73
C GLU A 46 -15.60 2.33 -39.19
N ASP A 47 -15.80 3.30 -38.31
CA ASP A 47 -14.75 4.13 -37.71
C ASP A 47 -13.97 3.43 -36.59
N ALA A 48 -14.60 2.52 -35.86
CA ALA A 48 -13.95 1.71 -34.81
C ALA A 48 -12.81 0.83 -35.36
N LYS A 49 -12.88 0.45 -36.64
CA LYS A 49 -11.86 -0.38 -37.33
C LYS A 49 -10.48 0.25 -37.35
N TYR A 50 -10.39 1.58 -37.26
CA TYR A 50 -9.14 2.34 -37.28
C TYR A 50 -8.73 2.85 -35.90
N SER A 51 -9.52 2.55 -34.86
CA SER A 51 -9.20 2.90 -33.48
C SER A 51 -8.09 2.00 -32.93
N TRP A 52 -7.26 2.53 -32.03
CA TRP A 52 -6.33 1.72 -31.25
C TRP A 52 -7.07 0.71 -30.34
N ALA A 53 -8.31 1.03 -29.96
CA ALA A 53 -9.19 0.19 -29.15
C ALA A 53 -10.09 -0.73 -29.99
N ARG A 54 -9.74 -0.98 -31.26
CA ARG A 54 -10.57 -1.75 -32.21
C ARG A 54 -11.04 -3.08 -31.62
N ASP A 55 -10.11 -3.86 -31.08
CA ASP A 55 -10.41 -5.22 -30.61
C ASP A 55 -11.30 -5.18 -29.35
N ASP A 56 -11.05 -4.21 -28.48
CA ASP A 56 -11.86 -4.02 -27.27
C ASP A 56 -13.29 -3.60 -27.60
N ILE A 57 -13.44 -2.60 -28.50
CA ILE A 57 -14.73 -2.12 -28.98
C ILE A 57 -15.49 -3.25 -29.71
N GLY A 58 -14.79 -4.02 -30.55
CA GLY A 58 -15.37 -5.14 -31.28
C GLY A 58 -15.92 -6.20 -30.34
N ALA A 59 -15.15 -6.60 -29.33
CA ALA A 59 -15.58 -7.59 -28.35
C ALA A 59 -16.80 -7.12 -27.54
N LEU A 60 -16.84 -5.85 -27.12
CA LEU A 60 -18.01 -5.30 -26.44
C LEU A 60 -19.24 -5.18 -27.35
N ALA A 61 -19.04 -4.87 -28.64
CA ALA A 61 -20.13 -4.84 -29.61
C ALA A 61 -20.70 -6.25 -29.87
N ASP A 62 -19.84 -7.28 -29.95
CA ASP A 62 -20.27 -8.68 -30.07
C ASP A 62 -21.05 -9.17 -28.84
N GLN A 63 -20.76 -8.62 -27.66
CA GLN A 63 -21.50 -8.86 -26.43
C GLN A 63 -22.78 -8.01 -26.31
N GLY A 64 -23.04 -7.08 -27.24
CA GLY A 64 -24.16 -6.14 -27.16
C GLY A 64 -23.98 -5.03 -26.13
N ALA A 65 -22.79 -4.90 -25.52
CA ALA A 65 -22.48 -3.87 -24.53
C ALA A 65 -22.26 -2.49 -25.16
N VAL A 66 -21.70 -2.46 -26.37
CA VAL A 66 -21.56 -1.25 -27.18
C VAL A 66 -22.61 -1.22 -28.27
N ILE A 67 -23.43 -0.17 -28.24
CA ILE A 67 -24.39 0.14 -29.31
C ILE A 67 -23.89 1.45 -29.94
N GLY A 68 -23.49 1.38 -31.20
CA GLY A 68 -23.03 2.56 -31.95
C GLY A 68 -24.16 3.58 -32.17
N TYR A 69 -23.84 4.67 -32.84
CA TYR A 69 -24.83 5.67 -33.22
C TYR A 69 -25.67 5.19 -34.43
N PRO A 70 -26.86 5.78 -34.66
CA PRO A 70 -27.71 5.44 -35.80
C PRO A 70 -27.04 5.62 -37.18
N ASP A 71 -25.98 6.43 -37.24
CA ASP A 71 -25.16 6.64 -38.44
C ASP A 71 -24.16 5.49 -38.72
N GLY A 72 -24.15 4.44 -37.87
CA GLY A 72 -23.27 3.29 -38.00
C GLY A 72 -21.86 3.52 -37.46
N THR A 73 -21.62 4.60 -36.72
CA THR A 73 -20.30 4.92 -36.15
C THR A 73 -20.24 4.68 -34.65
N PHE A 74 -19.04 4.48 -34.10
CA PHE A 74 -18.78 4.40 -32.67
C PHE A 74 -18.32 5.74 -32.06
N LYS A 75 -17.65 6.57 -32.87
CA LYS A 75 -17.01 7.85 -32.50
C LYS A 75 -15.95 7.69 -31.42
N PRO A 76 -14.87 6.92 -31.67
CA PRO A 76 -13.90 6.52 -30.64
C PRO A 76 -13.22 7.70 -29.94
N ASN A 77 -13.00 8.82 -30.65
CA ASN A 77 -12.31 10.00 -30.12
C ASN A 77 -13.26 11.01 -29.45
N GLN A 78 -14.57 10.77 -29.45
CA GLN A 78 -15.52 11.66 -28.81
C GLN A 78 -15.43 11.49 -27.28
N PRO A 79 -15.51 12.59 -26.51
CA PRO A 79 -15.72 12.52 -25.07
C PRO A 79 -16.92 11.65 -24.71
N ILE A 80 -16.77 10.79 -23.71
CA ILE A 80 -17.88 9.96 -23.21
C ILE A 80 -18.68 10.72 -22.15
N THR A 81 -20.01 10.61 -22.18
CA THR A 81 -20.88 11.15 -21.11
C THR A 81 -21.11 10.11 -20.01
N ARG A 82 -21.53 10.57 -18.82
CA ARG A 82 -21.88 9.71 -17.68
C ARG A 82 -22.97 8.69 -18.04
N ALA A 83 -23.99 9.12 -18.77
CA ALA A 83 -25.06 8.25 -19.26
C ALA A 83 -24.56 7.18 -20.25
N GLU A 84 -23.72 7.58 -21.21
CA GLU A 84 -23.15 6.65 -22.19
C GLU A 84 -22.27 5.59 -21.52
N PHE A 85 -21.45 6.02 -20.56
CA PHE A 85 -20.62 5.13 -19.76
C PHE A 85 -21.47 4.18 -18.90
N ALA A 86 -22.48 4.68 -18.20
CA ALA A 86 -23.39 3.87 -17.38
C ALA A 86 -24.09 2.79 -18.21
N ALA A 87 -24.63 3.14 -19.37
CA ALA A 87 -25.25 2.18 -20.28
C ALA A 87 -24.25 1.13 -20.80
N MET A 88 -23.02 1.54 -21.11
CA MET A 88 -21.97 0.62 -21.56
C MET A 88 -21.57 -0.38 -20.46
N LEU A 89 -21.33 0.12 -19.24
CA LEU A 89 -20.94 -0.70 -18.10
C LEU A 89 -22.06 -1.65 -17.67
N SER A 90 -23.28 -1.15 -17.54
CA SER A 90 -24.45 -1.97 -17.18
C SER A 90 -24.63 -3.16 -18.13
N ARG A 91 -24.61 -2.91 -19.45
CA ARG A 91 -24.73 -3.99 -20.44
C ARG A 91 -23.53 -4.94 -20.43
N ALA A 92 -22.30 -4.41 -20.27
CA ALA A 92 -21.10 -5.25 -20.20
C ALA A 92 -21.10 -6.19 -18.99
N LEU A 93 -21.72 -5.77 -17.88
CA LEU A 93 -21.91 -6.58 -16.68
C LEU A 93 -23.15 -7.50 -16.75
N GLY A 94 -23.92 -7.44 -17.84
CA GLY A 94 -25.17 -8.22 -17.98
C GLY A 94 -26.28 -7.78 -17.03
N LEU A 95 -26.20 -6.55 -16.50
CA LEU A 95 -27.22 -5.98 -15.64
C LEU A 95 -28.35 -5.43 -16.52
N GLU A 96 -29.54 -6.02 -16.41
CA GLU A 96 -30.72 -5.55 -17.16
C GLU A 96 -31.08 -4.12 -16.73
N ALA A 97 -31.64 -3.35 -17.66
CA ALA A 97 -32.18 -2.04 -17.35
C ALA A 97 -33.36 -2.22 -16.38
N GLY A 98 -33.29 -1.58 -15.21
CA GLY A 98 -34.37 -1.66 -14.23
C GLY A 98 -35.69 -1.11 -14.78
N GLU A 99 -36.81 -1.69 -14.38
CA GLU A 99 -38.14 -1.28 -14.86
C GLU A 99 -38.57 0.11 -14.36
N SER A 100 -37.96 0.64 -13.29
CA SER A 100 -38.32 1.96 -12.76
C SER A 100 -37.21 2.58 -11.90
N ALA A 101 -36.97 3.87 -12.10
CA ALA A 101 -36.13 4.71 -11.23
C ALA A 101 -36.91 5.36 -10.08
N GLU A 102 -38.07 4.81 -9.69
CA GLU A 102 -38.91 5.39 -8.63
C GLU A 102 -38.17 5.62 -7.30
N ASP A 103 -37.12 4.83 -7.04
CA ASP A 103 -36.25 4.96 -5.85
C ASP A 103 -34.88 5.62 -6.14
N LEU A 104 -34.62 6.11 -7.37
CA LEU A 104 -33.39 6.85 -7.64
C LEU A 104 -33.39 8.19 -6.89
N LEU A 105 -32.26 8.47 -6.22
CA LEU A 105 -32.02 9.76 -5.56
C LEU A 105 -31.83 10.92 -6.56
N TYR A 106 -31.72 10.63 -7.85
CA TYR A 106 -31.34 11.60 -8.88
C TYR A 106 -32.56 12.20 -9.59
N THR A 107 -32.73 13.51 -9.41
CA THR A 107 -33.89 14.24 -9.96
C THR A 107 -33.79 14.53 -11.46
N ASP A 108 -32.60 14.44 -12.04
CA ASP A 108 -32.25 14.78 -13.43
C ASP A 108 -32.09 13.56 -14.34
N VAL A 109 -32.41 12.36 -13.85
CA VAL A 109 -32.33 11.09 -14.61
C VAL A 109 -33.70 10.66 -15.13
N LYS A 110 -34.78 11.15 -14.51
CA LYS A 110 -36.15 10.82 -14.92
C LYS A 110 -36.41 11.20 -16.38
N ASP A 111 -37.04 10.28 -17.11
CA ASP A 111 -37.35 10.39 -18.54
C ASP A 111 -36.09 10.44 -19.45
N HIS A 112 -34.89 10.23 -18.89
CA HIS A 112 -33.65 10.15 -19.65
C HIS A 112 -33.48 8.73 -20.23
N TRP A 113 -32.99 8.60 -21.47
CA TRP A 113 -32.86 7.29 -22.13
C TRP A 113 -31.96 6.30 -21.36
N ALA A 114 -31.06 6.81 -20.53
CA ALA A 114 -30.14 6.01 -19.73
C ALA A 114 -30.71 5.63 -18.34
N GLU A 115 -31.93 6.05 -18.01
CA GLU A 115 -32.56 5.90 -16.69
C GLU A 115 -32.46 4.48 -16.14
N GLY A 116 -32.92 3.48 -16.90
CA GLY A 116 -32.91 2.08 -16.44
C GLY A 116 -31.50 1.53 -16.22
N TYR A 117 -30.50 1.96 -17.00
CA TYR A 117 -29.11 1.54 -16.81
C TYR A 117 -28.48 2.21 -15.57
N ILE A 118 -28.81 3.48 -15.33
CA ILE A 118 -28.36 4.22 -14.16
C ILE A 118 -28.98 3.63 -12.89
N ALA A 119 -30.28 3.31 -12.92
CA ALA A 119 -30.98 2.61 -11.85
C ALA A 119 -30.29 1.28 -11.51
N SER A 120 -30.08 0.43 -12.51
CA SER A 120 -29.45 -0.87 -12.34
C SER A 120 -28.05 -0.78 -11.70
N LEU A 121 -27.21 0.17 -12.12
CA LEU A 121 -25.90 0.39 -11.50
C LEU A 121 -25.99 0.99 -10.09
N SER A 122 -27.00 1.82 -9.82
CA SER A 122 -27.24 2.40 -8.49
C SER A 122 -27.65 1.33 -7.49
N ASP A 123 -28.58 0.45 -7.87
CA ASP A 123 -29.08 -0.66 -7.04
C ASP A 123 -27.96 -1.64 -6.65
N ASN A 124 -26.99 -1.83 -7.55
CA ASN A 124 -25.80 -2.63 -7.32
C ASN A 124 -24.64 -1.84 -6.66
N GLN A 125 -24.86 -0.57 -6.29
CA GLN A 125 -23.89 0.32 -5.63
C GLN A 125 -22.61 0.60 -6.45
N LEU A 126 -22.69 0.51 -7.78
CA LEU A 126 -21.56 0.61 -8.70
C LEU A 126 -21.30 2.03 -9.23
N LEU A 127 -22.15 3.00 -8.91
CA LEU A 127 -21.96 4.40 -9.32
C LEU A 127 -21.10 5.17 -8.31
N SER A 128 -20.04 5.83 -8.77
CA SER A 128 -19.07 6.57 -7.93
C SER A 128 -19.12 8.08 -8.08
N PHE A 129 -19.85 8.58 -9.07
CA PHE A 129 -19.67 9.93 -9.57
C PHE A 129 -20.82 10.89 -9.23
N ALA A 130 -21.87 10.40 -8.58
CA ALA A 130 -23.04 11.20 -8.22
C ALA A 130 -22.91 11.77 -6.80
N ASP A 131 -23.04 13.09 -6.70
CA ASP A 131 -23.01 13.83 -5.45
C ASP A 131 -24.38 14.48 -5.21
N GLY A 132 -25.01 14.17 -4.07
CA GLY A 132 -26.33 14.71 -3.73
C GLY A 132 -27.45 14.16 -4.63
N GLU A 133 -28.33 15.04 -5.09
CA GLU A 133 -29.59 14.69 -5.80
C GLU A 133 -29.50 14.82 -7.32
N SER A 134 -28.31 15.01 -7.89
CA SER A 134 -28.08 15.20 -9.34
C SER A 134 -27.02 14.23 -9.88
N PHE A 135 -27.36 13.55 -10.96
CA PHE A 135 -26.48 12.61 -11.65
C PHE A 135 -25.74 13.23 -12.83
N GLU A 136 -26.18 14.35 -13.39
CA GLU A 136 -25.57 15.02 -14.55
C GLU A 136 -25.32 14.06 -15.75
N PRO A 137 -26.36 13.40 -16.32
CA PRO A 137 -26.18 12.32 -17.31
C PRO A 137 -25.40 12.72 -18.56
N ASP A 138 -25.54 13.96 -19.01
CA ASP A 138 -24.88 14.48 -20.22
C ASP A 138 -23.49 15.08 -19.96
N LYS A 139 -23.03 15.11 -18.70
CA LYS A 139 -21.70 15.62 -18.37
C LYS A 139 -20.63 14.63 -18.84
N HIS A 140 -19.59 15.18 -19.47
CA HIS A 140 -18.44 14.40 -19.90
C HIS A 140 -17.60 13.93 -18.72
N MET A 141 -17.14 12.69 -18.79
CA MET A 141 -16.31 12.10 -17.73
C MET A 141 -14.82 12.39 -17.93
N ILE A 142 -14.09 12.53 -16.83
CA ILE A 142 -12.63 12.48 -16.82
C ILE A 142 -12.12 11.07 -16.55
N ARG A 143 -10.85 10.79 -16.89
CA ARG A 143 -10.24 9.45 -16.76
C ARG A 143 -10.31 8.90 -15.34
N SER A 144 -10.11 9.75 -14.33
CA SER A 144 -10.19 9.34 -12.93
C SER A 144 -11.61 8.91 -12.52
N GLU A 145 -12.66 9.59 -13.01
CA GLU A 145 -14.06 9.19 -12.76
C GLU A 145 -14.37 7.82 -13.39
N VAL A 146 -13.87 7.57 -14.62
CA VAL A 146 -14.07 6.28 -15.30
C VAL A 146 -13.40 5.16 -14.52
N VAL A 147 -12.13 5.34 -14.12
CA VAL A 147 -11.41 4.34 -13.31
C VAL A 147 -12.08 4.15 -11.95
N GLY A 148 -12.45 5.23 -11.26
CA GLY A 148 -13.15 5.15 -9.98
C GLY A 148 -14.46 4.38 -10.07
N ALA A 149 -15.22 4.54 -11.16
CA ALA A 149 -16.45 3.78 -11.39
C ALA A 149 -16.18 2.29 -11.68
N ILE A 150 -15.23 1.99 -12.58
CA ILE A 150 -14.85 0.61 -12.93
C ILE A 150 -14.32 -0.13 -11.70
N MET A 151 -13.47 0.52 -10.91
CA MET A 151 -12.84 -0.08 -9.74
C MET A 151 -13.79 -0.25 -8.55
N LYS A 152 -15.05 0.22 -8.62
CA LYS A 152 -16.08 -0.20 -7.65
C LYS A 152 -16.55 -1.64 -7.86
N VAL A 153 -16.41 -2.18 -9.07
CA VAL A 153 -16.80 -3.56 -9.39
C VAL A 153 -15.88 -4.57 -8.71
N ILE A 154 -14.63 -4.19 -8.43
CA ILE A 154 -13.64 -5.02 -7.73
C ILE A 154 -13.42 -4.41 -6.34
N PRO A 155 -13.63 -5.14 -5.23
CA PRO A 155 -13.50 -4.61 -3.87
C PRO A 155 -12.02 -4.39 -3.48
N VAL A 156 -11.35 -3.43 -4.14
CA VAL A 156 -9.91 -3.20 -3.99
C VAL A 156 -9.55 -2.78 -2.57
N ASP A 157 -10.27 -1.82 -2.01
CA ASP A 157 -9.93 -1.28 -0.69
C ASP A 157 -10.08 -2.33 0.41
N GLU A 158 -11.16 -3.12 0.37
CA GLU A 158 -11.42 -4.17 1.37
C GLU A 158 -10.37 -5.30 1.31
N LYS A 159 -9.95 -5.69 0.10
CA LYS A 159 -9.07 -6.84 -0.09
C LYS A 159 -7.58 -6.47 -0.15
N PHE A 160 -7.24 -5.26 -0.60
CA PHE A 160 -5.89 -4.88 -0.99
C PHE A 160 -5.46 -3.47 -0.58
N GLY A 161 -6.35 -2.65 0.00
CA GLY A 161 -6.13 -1.20 0.17
C GLY A 161 -4.79 -0.84 0.82
N ASN A 162 -4.43 -1.50 1.92
CA ASN A 162 -3.18 -1.23 2.65
C ASN A 162 -1.92 -1.60 1.85
N LEU A 163 -1.97 -2.62 0.98
CA LEU A 163 -0.80 -2.96 0.16
C LEU A 163 -0.48 -1.88 -0.85
N LEU A 164 -1.53 -1.23 -1.36
CA LEU A 164 -1.40 -0.23 -2.41
C LEU A 164 -0.92 1.10 -1.87
N GLU A 165 -0.96 1.35 -0.56
CA GLU A 165 -0.39 2.57 0.04
C GLU A 165 1.13 2.57 0.10
N GLU A 166 1.75 1.38 0.07
CA GLU A 166 3.19 1.21 0.22
C GLU A 166 3.93 1.01 -1.11
N VAL A 167 3.22 1.03 -2.25
CA VAL A 167 3.85 0.86 -3.57
C VAL A 167 4.21 2.19 -4.23
N ASP A 168 5.29 2.17 -5.00
CA ASP A 168 5.63 3.27 -5.89
C ASP A 168 4.54 3.45 -6.95
N SER A 169 4.21 4.70 -7.27
CA SER A 169 3.24 5.03 -8.30
C SER A 169 3.71 4.56 -9.68
N SER A 170 2.81 3.93 -10.42
CA SER A 170 3.05 3.58 -11.82
C SER A 170 3.04 4.80 -12.75
N PHE A 171 2.47 5.93 -12.33
CA PHE A 171 2.33 7.15 -13.13
C PHE A 171 3.01 8.35 -12.49
N VAL A 172 3.63 9.20 -13.33
CA VAL A 172 4.38 10.37 -12.85
C VAL A 172 3.50 11.49 -12.29
N ASP A 173 2.20 11.46 -12.59
CA ASP A 173 1.20 12.49 -12.27
C ASP A 173 0.08 11.98 -11.34
N VAL A 174 0.32 10.86 -10.67
CA VAL A 174 -0.54 10.32 -9.60
C VAL A 174 0.36 9.97 -8.42
N THR A 175 -0.02 10.38 -7.22
CA THR A 175 0.75 10.25 -5.99
C THR A 175 -0.08 9.56 -4.91
N SER A 176 0.56 9.04 -3.86
CA SER A 176 -0.14 8.41 -2.73
C SER A 176 -1.03 9.37 -1.92
N GLU A 177 -0.93 10.68 -2.16
CA GLU A 177 -1.80 11.69 -1.56
C GLU A 177 -3.12 11.87 -2.33
N ASP A 178 -3.21 11.38 -3.57
CA ASP A 178 -4.42 11.47 -4.38
C ASP A 178 -5.49 10.48 -3.89
N GLU A 179 -6.73 10.94 -3.78
CA GLU A 179 -7.86 10.14 -3.29
C GLU A 179 -8.08 8.84 -4.11
N LEU A 180 -7.83 8.92 -5.43
CA LEU A 180 -7.99 7.81 -6.36
C LEU A 180 -6.71 7.00 -6.61
N PHE A 181 -5.63 7.26 -5.86
CA PHE A 181 -4.34 6.61 -6.05
C PHE A 181 -4.46 5.09 -6.06
N ARG A 182 -5.12 4.52 -5.03
CA ARG A 182 -5.27 3.06 -4.88
C ARG A 182 -6.01 2.45 -6.05
N GLN A 183 -7.07 3.10 -6.53
CA GLN A 183 -7.88 2.60 -7.64
C GLN A 183 -7.11 2.67 -8.96
N VAL A 184 -6.37 3.75 -9.21
CA VAL A 184 -5.54 3.89 -10.42
C VAL A 184 -4.41 2.86 -10.44
N GLU A 185 -3.70 2.70 -9.33
CA GLU A 185 -2.61 1.73 -9.22
C GLU A 185 -3.11 0.29 -9.33
N ALA A 186 -4.25 -0.03 -8.71
CA ALA A 186 -4.89 -1.33 -8.87
C ALA A 186 -5.31 -1.58 -10.32
N ALA A 187 -5.94 -0.60 -10.97
CA ALA A 187 -6.38 -0.71 -12.36
C ALA A 187 -5.20 -0.92 -13.32
N GLU A 188 -4.06 -0.26 -13.09
CA GLU A 188 -2.83 -0.48 -13.87
C GLU A 188 -2.32 -1.92 -13.69
N ARG A 189 -2.21 -2.40 -12.45
CA ARG A 189 -1.73 -3.75 -12.15
C ARG A 189 -2.65 -4.87 -12.66
N LEU A 190 -3.94 -4.59 -12.72
CA LEU A 190 -4.93 -5.46 -13.35
C LEU A 190 -4.86 -5.42 -14.88
N GLY A 191 -4.10 -4.49 -15.46
CA GLY A 191 -4.03 -4.27 -16.91
C GLY A 191 -5.29 -3.63 -17.49
N ILE A 192 -6.14 -3.03 -16.64
CA ILE A 192 -7.36 -2.32 -17.06
C ILE A 192 -6.97 -1.03 -17.79
N ILE A 193 -5.99 -0.29 -17.28
CA ILE A 193 -5.56 0.96 -17.90
C ILE A 193 -4.85 0.67 -19.24
N PRO A 194 -5.22 1.33 -20.34
CA PRO A 194 -4.63 1.04 -21.64
C PRO A 194 -3.24 1.63 -21.83
N ILE A 195 -2.30 0.78 -22.28
CA ILE A 195 -0.86 1.08 -22.46
C ILE A 195 -0.58 2.41 -23.18
N HIS A 196 -1.45 2.85 -24.10
CA HIS A 196 -1.27 4.12 -24.81
C HIS A 196 -1.31 5.38 -23.92
N PHE A 197 -1.71 5.28 -22.64
CA PHE A 197 -1.60 6.39 -21.69
C PHE A 197 -0.13 6.76 -21.44
N GLY A 198 0.80 5.82 -21.61
CA GLY A 198 2.22 6.04 -21.40
C GLY A 198 2.53 6.21 -19.92
N THR A 199 3.43 7.13 -19.58
CA THR A 199 3.93 7.32 -18.22
C THR A 199 3.08 8.26 -17.36
N ALA A 200 2.08 8.91 -17.95
CA ALA A 200 1.19 9.85 -17.27
C ALA A 200 -0.27 9.43 -17.45
N PHE A 201 -0.98 9.29 -16.35
CA PHE A 201 -2.38 8.88 -16.33
C PHE A 201 -3.30 9.99 -16.83
N GLY A 202 -3.00 11.24 -16.46
CA GLY A 202 -3.82 12.41 -16.77
C GLY A 202 -5.20 12.35 -16.09
N PRO A 203 -5.28 12.35 -14.75
CA PRO A 203 -6.52 12.09 -14.01
C PRO A 203 -7.68 13.02 -14.41
N ASN A 204 -7.38 14.30 -14.62
CA ASN A 204 -8.35 15.34 -14.97
C ASN A 204 -8.61 15.48 -16.47
N ARG A 205 -8.03 14.63 -17.31
CA ARG A 205 -8.25 14.67 -18.75
C ARG A 205 -9.60 14.02 -19.07
N THR A 206 -10.38 14.66 -19.94
CA THR A 206 -11.63 14.09 -20.46
C THR A 206 -11.37 12.74 -21.12
N ALA A 207 -12.12 11.73 -20.70
CA ALA A 207 -12.03 10.38 -21.24
C ALA A 207 -12.78 10.29 -22.57
N THR A 208 -12.19 9.58 -23.53
CA THR A 208 -12.85 9.28 -24.81
C THR A 208 -13.67 7.99 -24.72
N ARG A 209 -14.63 7.83 -25.64
CA ARG A 209 -15.42 6.60 -25.77
C ARG A 209 -14.56 5.36 -25.98
N ALA A 210 -13.46 5.47 -26.73
CA ALA A 210 -12.51 4.37 -26.93
C ALA A 210 -11.77 3.97 -25.65
N GLU A 211 -11.33 4.95 -24.86
CA GLU A 211 -10.65 4.70 -23.58
C GLU A 211 -11.59 3.99 -22.59
N ALA A 212 -12.82 4.49 -22.47
CA ALA A 212 -13.84 3.87 -21.62
C ALA A 212 -14.17 2.44 -22.07
N ALA A 213 -14.41 2.21 -23.36
CA ALA A 213 -14.67 0.88 -23.91
C ALA A 213 -13.52 -0.10 -23.65
N ALA A 214 -12.27 0.33 -23.86
CA ALA A 214 -11.11 -0.50 -23.56
C ALA A 214 -11.05 -0.91 -22.08
N MET A 215 -11.23 0.05 -21.17
CA MET A 215 -11.19 -0.24 -19.73
C MET A 215 -12.34 -1.16 -19.29
N VAL A 216 -13.56 -0.94 -19.78
CA VAL A 216 -14.73 -1.81 -19.50
C VAL A 216 -14.51 -3.22 -20.06
N ARG A 217 -13.97 -3.34 -21.28
CA ARG A 217 -13.66 -4.64 -21.87
C ARG A 217 -12.63 -5.41 -21.06
N ARG A 218 -11.58 -4.71 -20.60
CA ARG A 218 -10.51 -5.33 -19.81
C ARG A 218 -11.01 -5.76 -18.44
N LEU A 219 -11.83 -4.94 -17.78
CA LEU A 219 -12.53 -5.32 -16.55
C LEU A 219 -13.29 -6.63 -16.73
N THR A 220 -14.15 -6.71 -17.76
CA THR A 220 -14.97 -7.90 -18.04
C THR A 220 -14.17 -9.08 -18.60
N SER A 221 -12.87 -8.91 -18.86
CA SER A 221 -11.95 -10.00 -19.20
C SER A 221 -11.28 -10.64 -17.98
N LEU A 222 -11.42 -10.03 -16.80
CA LEU A 222 -10.84 -10.53 -15.56
C LEU A 222 -11.71 -11.63 -14.98
N ASP A 223 -11.04 -12.69 -14.54
CA ASP A 223 -11.65 -13.80 -13.81
C ASP A 223 -11.53 -13.51 -12.30
N VAL A 224 -12.66 -13.39 -11.63
CA VAL A 224 -12.71 -13.31 -10.16
C VAL A 224 -13.05 -14.69 -9.62
N ILE A 225 -12.13 -15.25 -8.85
CA ILE A 225 -12.17 -16.64 -8.40
C ILE A 225 -12.14 -16.65 -6.87
N GLU A 226 -13.21 -17.17 -6.26
CA GLU A 226 -13.31 -17.35 -4.82
C GLU A 226 -13.45 -18.83 -4.47
N GLY A 227 -12.57 -19.33 -3.61
CA GLY A 227 -12.57 -20.75 -3.26
C GLY A 227 -11.53 -21.14 -2.24
N VAL A 228 -11.16 -22.42 -2.28
CA VAL A 228 -10.13 -22.99 -1.39
C VAL A 228 -8.96 -23.48 -2.23
N ILE A 229 -7.75 -23.17 -1.78
CA ILE A 229 -6.53 -23.69 -2.42
C ILE A 229 -6.45 -25.20 -2.13
N THR A 230 -6.51 -26.03 -3.17
CA THR A 230 -6.35 -27.50 -3.07
C THR A 230 -4.92 -27.95 -3.32
N SER A 231 -4.11 -27.12 -3.95
CA SER A 231 -2.68 -27.35 -4.14
C SER A 231 -1.96 -26.02 -4.29
N ALA A 232 -0.80 -25.88 -3.64
CA ALA A 232 0.10 -24.74 -3.80
C ALA A 232 1.53 -25.25 -3.99
N ASP A 233 2.14 -24.84 -5.08
CA ASP A 233 3.50 -25.20 -5.47
C ASP A 233 4.50 -24.13 -4.95
N PRO A 234 5.69 -24.52 -4.44
CA PRO A 234 6.79 -23.58 -4.19
C PRO A 234 7.13 -22.60 -5.32
N GLU A 235 6.90 -22.98 -6.58
CA GLU A 235 7.11 -22.12 -7.76
C GLU A 235 6.00 -21.07 -7.97
N GLY A 236 4.94 -21.07 -7.16
CA GLY A 236 3.86 -20.09 -7.19
C GLY A 236 2.62 -20.52 -7.97
N ALA A 237 2.57 -21.75 -8.52
CA ALA A 237 1.35 -22.26 -9.11
C ALA A 237 0.36 -22.69 -8.02
N ILE A 238 -0.89 -22.26 -8.14
CA ILE A 238 -1.98 -22.67 -7.22
C ILE A 238 -3.13 -23.31 -7.99
N VAL A 239 -3.84 -24.20 -7.31
CA VAL A 239 -5.10 -24.78 -7.79
C VAL A 239 -6.18 -24.38 -6.80
N VAL A 240 -7.24 -23.75 -7.31
CA VAL A 240 -8.36 -23.26 -6.51
C VAL A 240 -9.61 -24.04 -6.87
N ALA A 241 -10.18 -24.72 -5.87
CA ALA A 241 -11.49 -25.33 -5.98
C ALA A 241 -12.57 -24.33 -5.60
N THR A 242 -13.53 -24.14 -6.51
CA THR A 242 -14.67 -23.25 -6.35
C THR A 242 -15.95 -24.09 -6.29
N GLU A 243 -16.95 -23.61 -5.54
CA GLU A 243 -18.17 -24.41 -5.33
C GLU A 243 -18.94 -24.61 -6.65
N GLY A 244 -19.12 -25.86 -7.06
CA GLY A 244 -19.88 -26.22 -8.25
C GLY A 244 -19.19 -26.01 -9.59
N ASN A 245 -17.90 -25.64 -9.60
CA ASN A 245 -17.12 -25.35 -10.80
C ASN A 245 -15.84 -26.20 -10.85
N PRO A 246 -15.24 -26.41 -12.04
CA PRO A 246 -13.98 -27.11 -12.17
C PRO A 246 -12.84 -26.33 -11.48
N GLU A 247 -11.84 -27.06 -11.00
CA GLU A 247 -10.67 -26.47 -10.39
C GLU A 247 -9.96 -25.51 -11.36
N SER A 248 -9.64 -24.31 -10.88
CA SER A 248 -8.92 -23.31 -11.65
C SER A 248 -7.43 -23.37 -11.31
N LYS A 249 -6.61 -23.62 -12.32
CA LYS A 249 -5.15 -23.59 -12.18
C LYS A 249 -4.63 -22.20 -12.52
N LEU A 250 -3.96 -21.58 -11.56
CA LEU A 250 -3.49 -20.21 -11.63
C LEU A 250 -1.98 -20.13 -11.38
N ASN A 251 -1.33 -19.19 -12.05
CA ASN A 251 0.08 -18.88 -11.86
C ASN A 251 0.21 -17.59 -11.03
N VAL A 252 0.87 -17.68 -9.87
CA VAL A 252 1.16 -16.54 -9.00
C VAL A 252 2.62 -16.18 -9.19
N SER A 253 2.86 -15.20 -10.05
CA SER A 253 4.21 -14.71 -10.36
C SER A 253 4.76 -13.81 -9.25
N SER A 254 6.04 -13.45 -9.32
CA SER A 254 6.63 -12.46 -8.41
C SER A 254 6.03 -11.05 -8.55
N GLY A 255 5.37 -10.75 -9.66
CA GLY A 255 4.67 -9.48 -9.88
C GLY A 255 3.24 -9.48 -9.34
N THR A 256 2.71 -10.62 -8.91
CA THR A 256 1.36 -10.76 -8.38
C THR A 256 1.28 -10.16 -6.97
N LEU A 257 0.36 -9.21 -6.76
CA LEU A 257 0.13 -8.66 -5.44
C LEU A 257 -0.60 -9.69 -4.58
N THR A 258 0.11 -10.22 -3.59
CA THR A 258 -0.36 -11.32 -2.76
C THR A 258 -0.47 -10.86 -1.31
N VAL A 259 -1.65 -11.07 -0.72
CA VAL A 259 -1.94 -10.91 0.70
C VAL A 259 -2.22 -12.29 1.28
N ARG A 260 -1.61 -12.61 2.40
CA ARG A 260 -1.98 -13.77 3.22
C ARG A 260 -2.19 -13.33 4.66
N ASN A 261 -3.32 -13.69 5.26
CA ASN A 261 -3.67 -13.35 6.63
C ASN A 261 -3.55 -11.83 6.92
N GLY A 262 -3.90 -10.99 5.94
CA GLY A 262 -3.88 -9.52 6.04
C GLY A 262 -2.50 -8.87 5.93
N ILE A 263 -1.48 -9.58 5.45
CA ILE A 263 -0.10 -9.07 5.30
C ILE A 263 0.39 -9.35 3.88
N ALA A 264 1.24 -8.46 3.35
CA ALA A 264 1.96 -8.69 2.11
C ALA A 264 2.72 -10.02 2.16
N ALA A 265 2.55 -10.85 1.14
CA ALA A 265 3.11 -12.18 1.09
C ALA A 265 3.74 -12.46 -0.27
N ARG A 266 4.66 -13.42 -0.31
CA ARG A 266 5.23 -13.94 -1.56
C ARG A 266 4.34 -15.07 -2.08
N SER A 267 4.47 -15.40 -3.37
CA SER A 267 3.69 -16.46 -4.01
C SER A 267 3.80 -17.82 -3.30
N ASN A 268 4.98 -18.17 -2.82
CA ASN A 268 5.26 -19.42 -2.09
C ASN A 268 4.71 -19.46 -0.65
N ALA A 269 4.18 -18.34 -0.14
CA ALA A 269 3.59 -18.27 1.18
C ALA A 269 2.18 -18.86 1.21
N LEU A 270 1.49 -18.94 0.06
CA LEU A 270 0.15 -19.53 -0.06
C LEU A 270 0.19 -21.02 0.29
N LYS A 271 -0.83 -21.52 1.00
CA LYS A 271 -0.90 -22.93 1.43
C LYS A 271 -2.21 -23.58 1.02
N GLU A 272 -2.13 -24.90 0.88
CA GLU A 272 -3.31 -25.76 0.76
C GLU A 272 -4.22 -25.58 1.98
N GLY A 273 -5.53 -25.47 1.71
CA GLY A 273 -6.57 -25.24 2.72
C GLY A 273 -6.87 -23.76 2.98
N ASP A 274 -6.07 -22.83 2.47
CA ASP A 274 -6.38 -21.40 2.56
C ASP A 274 -7.64 -21.07 1.74
N MET A 275 -8.53 -20.25 2.31
CA MET A 275 -9.57 -19.59 1.53
C MET A 275 -8.94 -18.46 0.73
N VAL A 276 -9.31 -18.32 -0.53
CA VAL A 276 -8.67 -17.37 -1.44
C VAL A 276 -9.68 -16.61 -2.28
N TYR A 277 -9.36 -15.35 -2.51
CA TYR A 277 -9.96 -14.44 -3.48
C TYR A 277 -8.87 -14.08 -4.49
N VAL A 278 -9.03 -14.46 -5.76
CA VAL A 278 -8.06 -14.20 -6.83
C VAL A 278 -8.71 -13.37 -7.92
N VAL A 279 -8.01 -12.33 -8.38
CA VAL A 279 -8.32 -11.65 -9.65
C VAL A 279 -7.25 -12.03 -10.65
N ALA A 280 -7.65 -12.67 -11.73
CA ALA A 280 -6.77 -13.21 -12.76
C ALA A 280 -7.13 -12.70 -14.16
N SER A 281 -6.17 -12.75 -15.06
CA SER A 281 -6.42 -12.64 -16.50
C SER A 281 -6.08 -13.99 -17.11
N GLY A 282 -7.12 -14.80 -17.38
CA GLY A 282 -6.94 -16.21 -17.72
C GLY A 282 -6.26 -16.96 -16.57
N SER A 283 -5.14 -17.63 -16.85
CA SER A 283 -4.39 -18.37 -15.83
C SER A 283 -3.42 -17.51 -15.01
N ASP A 284 -3.22 -16.24 -15.36
CA ASP A 284 -2.23 -15.38 -14.71
C ASP A 284 -2.89 -14.57 -13.60
N ALA A 285 -2.54 -14.88 -12.34
CA ALA A 285 -3.08 -14.18 -11.19
C ALA A 285 -2.45 -12.78 -11.08
N LYS A 286 -3.28 -11.75 -10.99
CA LYS A 286 -2.83 -10.36 -10.79
C LYS A 286 -2.89 -9.97 -9.31
N PHE A 287 -3.93 -10.43 -8.63
CA PHE A 287 -4.13 -10.21 -7.21
C PHE A 287 -4.57 -11.49 -6.52
N VAL A 288 -4.01 -11.75 -5.34
CA VAL A 288 -4.37 -12.89 -4.51
C VAL A 288 -4.55 -12.40 -3.08
N HIS A 289 -5.71 -12.62 -2.49
CA HIS A 289 -5.94 -12.44 -1.06
C HIS A 289 -6.33 -13.78 -0.45
N SER A 290 -5.57 -14.25 0.53
CA SER A 290 -5.75 -15.55 1.16
C SER A 290 -5.85 -15.44 2.67
N ILE A 291 -6.67 -16.31 3.27
CA ILE A 291 -6.86 -16.42 4.72
C ILE A 291 -6.81 -17.91 5.08
N GLY A 292 -5.98 -18.25 6.06
CA GLY A 292 -5.80 -19.63 6.49
C GLY A 292 -5.28 -19.76 7.92
N GLU A 293 -4.68 -20.91 8.23
CA GLU A 293 -4.05 -21.10 9.53
C GLU A 293 -2.86 -20.17 9.71
N LEU A 294 -2.80 -19.46 10.84
CA LEU A 294 -1.71 -18.57 11.19
C LEU A 294 -0.41 -19.35 11.39
N THR A 295 0.60 -19.01 10.61
CA THR A 295 1.94 -19.59 10.70
C THR A 295 2.88 -18.70 11.50
N GLN A 296 4.06 -19.22 11.88
CA GLN A 296 5.10 -18.39 12.50
C GLN A 296 5.59 -17.29 11.55
N GLU A 297 5.69 -17.58 10.24
CA GLU A 297 6.06 -16.59 9.21
C GLU A 297 5.05 -15.44 9.19
N ASP A 298 3.74 -15.74 9.26
CA ASP A 298 2.70 -14.70 9.32
C ASP A 298 2.83 -13.82 10.58
N LEU A 299 3.13 -14.42 11.74
CA LEU A 299 3.31 -13.68 12.99
C LEU A 299 4.54 -12.78 12.93
N VAL A 300 5.65 -13.28 12.36
CA VAL A 300 6.88 -12.51 12.15
C VAL A 300 6.62 -11.34 11.21
N ALA A 301 6.01 -11.58 10.06
CA ALA A 301 5.71 -10.54 9.08
C ALA A 301 4.77 -9.46 9.67
N ARG A 302 3.76 -9.86 10.45
CA ARG A 302 2.84 -8.93 11.12
C ARG A 302 3.58 -8.06 12.13
N ALA A 303 4.40 -8.68 12.97
CA ALA A 303 5.18 -7.97 13.97
C ALA A 303 6.24 -7.06 13.32
N ALA A 304 6.84 -7.49 12.22
CA ALA A 304 7.80 -6.69 11.45
C ALA A 304 7.14 -5.43 10.89
N SER A 305 5.96 -5.57 10.29
CA SER A 305 5.15 -4.44 9.82
C SER A 305 4.76 -3.48 10.96
N ALA A 306 4.35 -4.00 12.12
CA ALA A 306 3.97 -3.18 13.27
C ALA A 306 5.16 -2.38 13.86
N VAL A 307 6.36 -2.94 13.75
CA VAL A 307 7.58 -2.40 14.37
C VAL A 307 8.39 -1.55 13.38
N LYS A 308 7.94 -1.41 12.11
CA LYS A 308 8.46 -0.51 11.05
C LYS A 308 9.98 -0.32 11.08
N GLY A 309 10.73 -1.41 11.01
CA GLY A 309 12.19 -1.38 10.92
C GLY A 309 12.94 -1.11 12.23
N LEU A 310 12.25 -1.03 13.37
CA LEU A 310 12.94 -0.97 14.68
C LEU A 310 13.59 -2.31 15.06
N LEU A 311 13.07 -3.43 14.53
CA LEU A 311 13.58 -4.79 14.73
C LEU A 311 13.71 -5.49 13.37
N THR A 312 14.69 -6.39 13.26
CA THR A 312 14.83 -7.28 12.10
C THR A 312 13.85 -8.45 12.17
N GLU A 313 13.57 -9.10 11.04
CA GLU A 313 12.75 -10.31 11.00
C GLU A 313 13.29 -11.41 11.91
N GLU A 314 14.62 -11.52 12.03
CA GLU A 314 15.29 -12.51 12.86
C GLU A 314 15.09 -12.25 14.37
N GLU A 315 15.22 -10.98 14.79
CA GLU A 315 14.97 -10.55 16.17
C GLU A 315 13.51 -10.83 16.58
N ILE A 316 12.58 -10.56 15.67
CA ILE A 316 11.15 -10.82 15.86
C ILE A 316 10.85 -12.31 15.93
N ALA A 317 11.47 -13.11 15.05
CA ALA A 317 11.33 -14.56 15.06
C ALA A 317 11.90 -15.19 16.35
N ALA A 318 12.99 -14.64 16.88
CA ALA A 318 13.55 -15.06 18.17
C ALA A 318 12.60 -14.73 19.34
N LEU A 319 12.03 -13.52 19.35
CA LEU A 319 11.03 -13.10 20.35
C LEU A 319 9.79 -14.02 20.36
N ILE A 320 9.24 -14.35 19.18
CA ILE A 320 8.06 -15.23 19.06
C ILE A 320 8.35 -16.64 19.58
N ARG A 321 9.56 -17.13 19.38
CA ARG A 321 10.00 -18.44 19.87
C ARG A 321 10.39 -18.43 21.35
N GLY A 322 10.45 -17.26 21.98
CA GLY A 322 10.89 -17.10 23.38
C GLY A 322 12.41 -17.27 23.56
N ASP A 323 13.19 -17.13 22.49
CA ASP A 323 14.66 -17.20 22.51
C ASP A 323 15.24 -15.83 22.87
N PHE A 324 15.15 -15.47 24.15
CA PHE A 324 15.61 -14.17 24.64
C PHE A 324 17.14 -14.03 24.62
N ASP A 325 17.89 -15.13 24.61
CA ASP A 325 19.35 -15.11 24.56
C ASP A 325 19.84 -14.59 23.20
N THR A 326 19.24 -15.07 22.10
CA THR A 326 19.54 -14.58 20.74
C THR A 326 19.13 -13.11 20.59
N VAL A 327 17.99 -12.72 21.14
CA VAL A 327 17.50 -11.33 21.12
C VAL A 327 18.46 -10.39 21.84
N GLU A 328 18.94 -10.79 23.02
CA GLU A 328 19.92 -10.00 23.78
C GLU A 328 21.22 -9.82 23.00
N GLN A 329 21.74 -10.89 22.39
CA GLN A 329 22.96 -10.83 21.59
C GLN A 329 22.84 -9.92 20.37
N GLN A 330 21.67 -9.86 19.73
CA GLN A 330 21.44 -9.05 18.52
C GLN A 330 21.09 -7.58 18.85
N LEU A 331 20.34 -7.33 19.92
CA LEU A 331 19.93 -5.98 20.32
C LEU A 331 20.93 -5.24 21.19
N ALA A 332 21.71 -5.93 22.02
CA ALA A 332 22.66 -5.28 22.92
C ALA A 332 23.63 -4.34 22.18
N PRO A 333 24.23 -4.71 21.04
CA PRO A 333 25.09 -3.79 20.27
C PRO A 333 24.35 -2.54 19.78
N LYS A 334 23.12 -2.68 19.26
CA LYS A 334 22.32 -1.55 18.76
C LYS A 334 21.89 -0.60 19.87
N VAL A 335 21.52 -1.15 21.02
CA VAL A 335 21.18 -0.35 22.21
C VAL A 335 22.43 0.35 22.73
N LYS A 336 23.59 -0.31 22.73
CA LYS A 336 24.88 0.30 23.09
C LYS A 336 25.18 1.51 22.23
N GLU A 337 25.09 1.36 20.91
CA GLU A 337 25.33 2.43 19.95
C GLU A 337 24.41 3.64 20.17
N ARG A 338 23.10 3.40 20.37
CA ARG A 338 22.16 4.49 20.70
C ARG A 338 22.45 5.19 22.02
N LEU A 339 22.88 4.45 23.04
CA LEU A 339 23.27 5.04 24.32
C LEU A 339 24.49 5.94 24.16
N ILE A 340 25.47 5.51 23.36
CA ILE A 340 26.65 6.31 23.02
C ILE A 340 26.25 7.58 22.23
N ASP A 341 25.37 7.46 21.24
CA ASP A 341 24.85 8.62 20.48
C ASP A 341 24.10 9.63 21.37
N GLN A 342 23.44 9.15 22.44
CA GLN A 342 22.80 9.99 23.45
C GLN A 342 23.78 10.59 24.47
N GLY A 343 25.09 10.38 24.28
CA GLY A 343 26.16 11.00 25.04
C GLY A 343 26.66 10.19 26.24
N LEU A 344 26.42 8.87 26.27
CA LEU A 344 27.08 7.98 27.22
C LEU A 344 28.46 7.55 26.67
N SER A 345 29.39 7.24 27.58
CA SER A 345 30.64 6.57 27.20
C SER A 345 30.39 5.09 26.86
N ASP A 346 31.36 4.47 26.18
CA ASP A 346 31.31 3.05 25.81
C ASP A 346 31.13 2.15 27.05
N GLU A 347 31.86 2.48 28.12
CA GLU A 347 31.85 1.77 29.40
C GLU A 347 30.55 2.00 30.20
N GLU A 348 29.97 3.20 30.12
CA GLU A 348 28.67 3.52 30.72
C GLU A 348 27.54 2.74 30.04
N ALA A 349 27.59 2.64 28.71
CA ALA A 349 26.64 1.86 27.93
C ALA A 349 26.76 0.35 28.23
N ASP A 350 27.98 -0.18 28.33
CA ASP A 350 28.22 -1.58 28.72
C ASP A 350 27.74 -1.90 30.15
N ALA A 351 27.97 -0.98 31.09
CA ALA A 351 27.50 -1.14 32.47
C ALA A 351 25.97 -1.18 32.55
N LEU A 352 25.26 -0.37 31.76
CA LEU A 352 23.80 -0.37 31.69
C LEU A 352 23.26 -1.65 31.06
N LEU A 353 23.86 -2.10 29.95
CA LEU A 353 23.44 -3.32 29.25
C LEU A 353 23.64 -4.58 30.10
N SER A 354 24.78 -4.65 30.81
CA SER A 354 25.09 -5.74 31.74
C SER A 354 24.39 -5.63 33.10
N ARG A 355 23.54 -4.59 33.31
CA ARG A 355 22.86 -4.29 34.59
C ARG A 355 23.82 -4.18 35.78
N ASN A 356 25.06 -3.75 35.53
CA ASN A 356 26.06 -3.53 36.55
C ASN A 356 25.88 -2.15 37.20
N TRP A 357 24.85 -2.03 38.04
CA TRP A 357 24.49 -0.76 38.69
C TRP A 357 25.57 -0.22 39.64
N ASP A 358 26.45 -1.11 40.14
CA ASP A 358 27.49 -0.76 41.11
C ASP A 358 28.67 0.00 40.48
N SER A 359 28.93 -0.17 39.17
CA SER A 359 30.03 0.51 38.47
C SER A 359 29.66 1.91 37.96
N ILE A 360 28.38 2.20 37.77
CA ILE A 360 27.89 3.46 37.18
C ILE A 360 28.34 4.71 37.95
N PRO A 361 28.29 4.77 39.30
CA PRO A 361 28.74 5.96 40.02
C PRO A 361 30.21 6.30 39.79
N ALA A 362 31.07 5.28 39.65
CA ALA A 362 32.49 5.49 39.39
C ALA A 362 32.76 6.01 37.97
N LEU A 363 32.06 5.47 36.98
CA LEU A 363 32.14 5.89 35.57
C LEU A 363 31.69 7.35 35.38
N LEU A 364 30.56 7.73 36.00
CA LEU A 364 30.07 9.11 35.97
C LEU A 364 31.04 10.09 36.63
N GLN A 365 31.68 9.67 37.73
CA GLN A 365 32.69 10.47 38.42
C GLN A 365 33.91 10.70 37.54
N GLU A 366 34.40 9.66 36.86
CA GLU A 366 35.53 9.74 35.93
C GLU A 366 35.23 10.65 34.75
N ARG A 367 34.04 10.53 34.15
CA ARG A 367 33.58 11.41 33.06
C ARG A 367 33.48 12.88 33.50
N ALA A 368 32.94 13.13 34.70
CA ALA A 368 32.84 14.48 35.26
C ALA A 368 34.24 15.09 35.50
N VAL A 369 35.15 14.32 36.09
CA VAL A 369 36.54 14.74 36.31
C VAL A 369 37.25 15.04 34.99
N SER A 370 37.12 14.16 33.99
CA SER A 370 37.71 14.33 32.66
C SER A 370 37.16 15.56 31.93
N SER A 371 35.85 15.79 32.01
CA SER A 371 35.19 16.94 31.37
C SER A 371 35.64 18.27 32.01
N VAL A 372 35.68 18.32 33.34
CA VAL A 372 36.14 19.51 34.08
C VAL A 372 37.65 19.74 33.85
N SER A 373 38.44 18.67 33.77
CA SER A 373 39.88 18.72 33.47
C SER A 373 40.14 19.39 32.13
N LYS A 374 39.43 18.95 31.09
CA LYS A 374 39.54 19.47 29.74
C LYS A 374 39.09 20.93 29.63
N GLN A 375 38.03 21.31 30.35
CA GLN A 375 37.50 22.68 30.31
C GLN A 375 38.36 23.69 31.08
N LEU A 376 38.95 23.27 32.19
CA LEU A 376 39.81 24.11 33.04
C LEU A 376 41.30 24.03 32.65
N GLY A 377 41.68 23.09 31.78
CA GLY A 377 43.08 22.88 31.37
C GLY A 377 43.98 22.39 32.51
N VAL A 378 43.41 21.67 33.50
CA VAL A 378 44.13 21.19 34.69
C VAL A 378 44.13 19.65 34.73
N PRO A 379 45.19 19.00 35.26
CA PRO A 379 45.24 17.54 35.38
C PRO A 379 44.05 16.95 36.16
N PRO A 380 43.51 15.78 35.75
CA PRO A 380 42.39 15.11 36.41
C PRO A 380 42.60 14.87 37.92
N GLU A 381 43.83 14.56 38.32
CA GLU A 381 44.21 14.25 39.70
C GLU A 381 43.94 15.44 40.64
N LEU A 382 44.10 16.67 40.13
CA LEU A 382 43.83 17.89 40.88
C LEU A 382 42.35 18.12 41.13
N ILE A 383 41.51 17.76 40.17
CA ILE A 383 40.06 17.87 40.35
C ILE A 383 39.59 16.85 41.38
N VAL A 384 40.11 15.62 41.30
CA VAL A 384 39.84 14.58 42.31
C VAL A 384 40.32 15.00 43.69
N ASP A 385 41.53 15.53 43.80
CA ASP A 385 42.09 15.98 45.07
C ASP A 385 41.34 17.21 45.62
N THR A 386 40.87 18.12 44.76
CA THR A 386 40.02 19.25 45.15
C THR A 386 38.66 18.79 45.69
N VAL A 387 38.00 17.86 44.98
CA VAL A 387 36.73 17.27 45.43
C VAL A 387 36.90 16.50 46.74
N LYS A 388 38.04 15.83 46.92
CA LYS A 388 38.41 15.12 48.16
C LYS A 388 39.00 16.03 49.24
N GLN A 389 38.99 17.36 49.05
CA GLN A 389 39.50 18.36 49.99
C GLN A 389 40.97 18.15 50.41
N LYS A 390 41.79 17.59 49.52
CA LYS A 390 43.24 17.41 49.72
C LYS A 390 44.00 18.66 49.29
N TRP A 391 43.90 19.70 50.11
CA TRP A 391 44.45 21.03 49.82
C TRP A 391 45.97 21.08 49.70
N ASP A 392 46.69 20.14 50.30
CA ASP A 392 48.15 20.08 50.21
C ASP A 392 48.64 19.71 48.79
N SER A 393 47.97 18.76 48.12
CA SER A 393 48.24 18.42 46.71
C SER A 393 47.94 19.59 45.78
N VAL A 394 46.81 20.27 46.01
CA VAL A 394 46.37 21.42 45.21
C VAL A 394 47.35 22.60 45.36
N ARG A 395 47.82 22.84 46.59
CA ARG A 395 48.84 23.86 46.87
C ARG A 395 50.15 23.55 46.16
N SER A 396 50.64 22.31 46.21
CA SER A 396 51.88 21.91 45.56
C SER A 396 51.86 22.13 44.05
N PHE A 397 50.75 21.81 43.38
CA PHE A 397 50.59 22.11 41.96
C PHE A 397 50.51 23.61 41.67
N ALA A 398 49.81 24.38 42.50
CA ALA A 398 49.74 25.83 42.36
C ALA A 398 51.14 26.47 42.51
N GLU A 399 51.95 25.99 43.46
CA GLU A 399 53.35 26.41 43.66
C GLU A 399 54.22 26.04 42.45
N GLN A 400 54.05 24.84 41.88
CA GLN A 400 54.76 24.43 40.67
C GLN A 400 54.37 25.29 39.46
N LYS A 401 53.07 25.57 39.26
CA LYS A 401 52.59 26.43 38.17
C LYS A 401 52.99 27.89 38.34
N LEU A 402 52.97 28.41 39.56
CA LEU A 402 53.51 29.73 39.90
C LEU A 402 55.00 29.78 39.60
N THR A 403 55.75 28.73 39.93
CA THR A 403 57.19 28.66 39.65
C THR A 403 57.46 28.62 38.15
N GLU A 404 56.72 27.80 37.38
CA GLU A 404 56.79 27.80 35.91
C GLU A 404 56.43 29.18 35.33
N TYR A 405 55.40 29.84 35.85
CA TYR A 405 54.96 31.16 35.39
C TYR A 405 55.97 32.25 35.74
N VAL A 406 56.55 32.22 36.95
CA VAL A 406 57.58 33.14 37.41
C VAL A 406 58.87 32.92 36.62
N ILE A 407 59.27 31.68 36.35
CA ILE A 407 60.41 31.36 35.47
C ILE A 407 60.15 31.87 34.05
N ALA A 408 58.96 31.67 33.49
CA ALA A 408 58.59 32.18 32.18
C ALA A 408 58.56 33.73 32.13
N ALA A 409 58.07 34.38 33.19
CA ALA A 409 58.03 35.84 33.31
C ALA A 409 59.43 36.45 33.52
N LEU A 410 60.30 35.79 34.29
CA LEU A 410 61.69 36.21 34.51
C LEU A 410 62.57 35.95 33.28
N ALA A 411 62.30 34.90 32.51
CA ALA A 411 62.90 34.69 31.20
C ALA A 411 62.44 35.73 30.15
N GLY A 412 61.41 36.53 30.47
CA GLY A 412 60.72 37.46 29.58
C GLY A 412 60.91 38.96 29.88
N THR A 413 61.96 39.40 30.58
CA THR A 413 62.32 40.83 30.56
C THR A 413 63.06 41.19 29.27
N GLY A 414 62.28 41.47 28.22
CA GLY A 414 62.74 41.98 26.93
C GLY A 414 61.63 42.05 25.89
N ALA A 415 60.91 43.18 25.89
CA ALA A 415 59.91 43.63 24.91
C ALA A 415 58.51 42.97 24.96
N LEU A 416 57.58 43.75 25.52
CA LEU A 416 56.19 43.78 25.08
C LEU A 416 56.16 44.44 23.69
N ASP A 417 55.62 43.75 22.68
CA ASP A 417 54.98 44.43 21.55
C ASP A 417 53.56 43.93 21.37
N LYS A 418 52.66 44.90 21.21
CA LYS A 418 51.22 44.75 21.02
C LYS A 418 50.93 44.50 19.55
N GLY A 419 50.04 43.57 19.24
CA GLY A 419 49.55 43.38 17.87
C GLY A 419 48.19 42.70 17.84
N SER A 420 47.15 43.50 17.76
CA SER A 420 45.76 43.14 17.45
C SER A 420 45.57 42.55 16.05
N ASN A 421 44.68 41.57 15.88
CA ASN A 421 43.66 41.48 14.81
C ASN A 421 42.85 40.18 15.03
N THR A 422 41.57 40.16 15.45
CA THR A 422 40.32 40.39 14.69
C THR A 422 40.25 39.82 13.27
N GLY A 423 39.39 38.81 13.11
CA GLY A 423 38.42 38.68 12.01
C GLY A 423 38.76 37.69 10.87
N SER A 424 37.97 36.62 10.71
CA SER A 424 36.96 36.54 9.63
C SER A 424 36.18 35.22 9.65
N SER A 425 34.86 35.35 9.57
CA SER A 425 33.88 34.36 9.12
C SER A 425 33.98 34.07 7.61
N ALA A 426 33.53 32.88 7.18
CA ALA A 426 32.57 32.61 6.09
C ALA A 426 32.94 31.45 5.13
N GLY A 427 31.94 30.56 4.90
CA GLY A 427 31.80 29.61 3.78
C GLY A 427 32.39 28.22 4.05
N ALA A 428 31.68 27.09 3.99
CA ALA A 428 30.43 26.72 3.34
C ALA A 428 29.66 25.69 4.18
#